data_AF-A0A6A4GSQ9-F1
#
_entry.id   AF-A0A6A4GSQ9-F1
#
_cell.length_a   1.000
_cell.length_b   1.000
_cell.length_c   1.000
_cell.angle_alpha   90.00
_cell.angle_beta   90.00
_cell.angle_gamma   90.00
#
_symmetry.space_group_name_H-M   'P 1'
#
loop_
_entity.id
_entity.type
_entity.pdbx_description
1 polymer ?
#
loop_
_entity_poly.entity_id
_entity_poly.type
_entity_poly.pdbx_seq_one_letter_code
_entity_poly.pdbx_strand_id
1 'polypeptide(L)'
;YCKSLDKLEGLLVAQMFEMARLNISGTRYKMRKHITQSLKNHSKSIQAAIVSYNEAAAALTPPCRKISWDEVVEYSYLSEFDILHDTCEDVHERQWAMPQNRMLMTHFFKYI
;
A
#
# COMPACT_ATOMS: atom_id res chain seq x y z
N TYR A 1 -6.81 -15.64 7.45
CA TYR A 1 -5.48 -15.06 7.24
C TYR A 1 -5.29 -14.58 5.80
N CYS A 2 -5.17 -15.48 4.79
CA CYS A 2 -4.95 -15.05 3.39
C CYS A 2 -6.01 -14.05 2.89
N LYS A 3 -7.31 -14.34 3.06
CA LYS A 3 -8.39 -13.41 2.65
C LYS A 3 -8.33 -12.03 3.30
N SER A 4 -7.92 -11.95 4.56
CA SER A 4 -7.78 -10.67 5.27
C SER A 4 -6.52 -9.93 4.84
N LEU A 5 -5.47 -10.67 4.50
CA LEU A 5 -4.21 -10.18 3.96
C LEU A 5 -4.41 -9.64 2.54
N ASP A 6 -4.97 -10.42 1.59
CA ASP A 6 -5.26 -9.97 0.22
C ASP A 6 -6.11 -8.70 0.19
N LYS A 7 -7.09 -8.61 1.12
CA LYS A 7 -7.96 -7.43 1.27
C LYS A 7 -7.18 -6.22 1.75
N LEU A 8 -6.28 -6.39 2.72
CA LEU A 8 -5.43 -5.32 3.22
C LEU A 8 -4.51 -4.80 2.10
N GLU A 9 -3.86 -5.71 1.36
CA GLU A 9 -2.99 -5.38 0.23
C GLU A 9 -3.72 -4.62 -0.88
N GLY A 10 -4.88 -5.11 -1.31
CA GLY A 10 -5.66 -4.46 -2.36
C GLY A 10 -6.06 -3.02 -1.99
N LEU A 11 -6.37 -2.77 -0.71
CA LEU A 11 -6.70 -1.42 -0.23
C LEU A 11 -5.47 -0.49 -0.21
N LEU A 12 -4.30 -1.01 0.15
CA LEU A 12 -3.06 -0.26 0.17
C LEU A 12 -2.59 0.11 -1.25
N VAL A 13 -2.63 -0.86 -2.17
CA VAL A 13 -2.36 -0.64 -3.59
C VAL A 13 -3.29 0.43 -4.16
N ALA A 14 -4.60 0.34 -3.86
CA ALA A 14 -5.57 1.34 -4.29
C ALA A 14 -5.24 2.74 -3.76
N GLN A 15 -4.90 2.88 -2.47
CA GLN A 15 -4.50 4.16 -1.87
C GLN A 15 -3.27 4.75 -2.57
N MET A 16 -2.26 3.93 -2.90
CA MET A 16 -1.07 4.39 -3.61
C MET A 16 -1.40 4.95 -5.00
N PHE A 17 -2.27 4.28 -5.76
CA PHE A 17 -2.73 4.80 -7.05
C PHE A 17 -3.54 6.09 -6.90
N GLU A 18 -4.33 6.24 -5.84
CA GLU A 18 -5.04 7.49 -5.55
C GLU A 18 -4.08 8.65 -5.22
N MET A 19 -3.04 8.39 -4.42
CA MET A 19 -2.00 9.37 -4.11
C MET A 19 -1.22 9.78 -5.37
N ALA A 20 -0.85 8.81 -6.22
CA ALA A 20 -0.22 9.09 -7.50
C ALA A 20 -1.09 9.98 -8.39
N ARG A 21 -2.41 9.75 -8.43
CA ARG A 21 -3.36 10.58 -9.18
C ARG A 21 -3.47 12.01 -8.65
N LEU A 22 -3.28 12.26 -7.36
CA LEU A 22 -3.21 13.63 -6.81
C LEU A 22 -1.97 14.38 -7.29
N ASN A 23 -0.86 13.68 -7.51
CA ASN A 23 0.40 14.26 -7.95
C ASN A 23 0.44 14.60 -9.45
N ILE A 24 -0.57 14.17 -10.23
CA ILE A 24 -0.68 14.51 -11.67
C ILE A 24 -1.16 15.97 -11.84
N SER A 25 -0.36 16.77 -12.55
CA SER A 25 -0.69 18.15 -12.94
C SER A 25 -1.86 18.17 -13.94
N GLY A 26 -2.74 19.18 -13.86
CA GLY A 26 -3.94 19.29 -14.71
C GLY A 26 -5.25 18.74 -14.11
N THR A 27 -5.21 18.19 -12.90
CA THR A 27 -6.41 17.72 -12.20
C THR A 27 -7.29 18.88 -11.71
N ARG A 28 -8.49 19.06 -12.32
CA ARG A 28 -9.48 20.09 -11.95
C ARG A 28 -9.90 19.96 -10.48
N TYR A 29 -10.22 21.08 -9.82
CA TYR A 29 -10.60 21.15 -8.40
C TYR A 29 -11.63 20.07 -7.95
N LYS A 30 -12.70 19.85 -8.74
CA LYS A 30 -13.70 18.82 -8.43
C LYS A 30 -13.09 17.42 -8.34
N MET A 31 -12.21 17.07 -9.27
CA MET A 31 -11.52 15.78 -9.27
C MET A 31 -10.60 15.63 -8.06
N ARG A 32 -9.85 16.68 -7.70
CA ARG A 32 -9.05 16.69 -6.46
C ARG A 32 -9.91 16.42 -5.22
N LYS A 33 -11.07 17.08 -5.11
CA LYS A 33 -12.01 16.87 -4.00
C LYS A 33 -12.49 15.42 -3.91
N HIS A 34 -12.83 14.79 -5.04
CA HIS A 34 -13.22 13.39 -5.07
C HIS A 34 -12.09 12.46 -4.64
N ILE A 35 -10.86 12.68 -5.12
CA ILE A 35 -9.71 11.87 -4.73
C ILE A 35 -9.41 12.04 -3.23
N THR A 36 -9.41 13.27 -2.70
CA THR A 36 -9.24 13.50 -1.26
C THR A 36 -10.33 12.82 -0.42
N GLN A 37 -11.58 12.82 -0.88
CA GLN A 37 -12.66 12.11 -0.19
C GLN A 37 -12.48 10.59 -0.25
N SER A 38 -12.04 10.06 -1.39
CA SER A 38 -11.73 8.65 -1.57
C SER A 38 -10.64 8.20 -0.61
N LEU A 39 -9.53 8.95 -0.54
CA LEU A 39 -8.42 8.71 0.39
C LEU A 39 -8.87 8.69 1.86
N LYS A 40 -9.75 9.62 2.27
CA LYS A 40 -10.32 9.63 3.63
C LYS A 40 -11.17 8.39 3.92
N ASN A 41 -11.98 7.97 2.97
CA ASN A 41 -12.81 6.78 3.11
C ASN A 41 -11.95 5.52 3.17
N HIS A 42 -10.95 5.42 2.30
CA HIS A 42 -10.01 4.31 2.23
C HIS A 42 -9.15 4.20 3.48
N SER A 43 -8.70 5.31 4.08
CA SER A 43 -7.98 5.28 5.35
C SER A 43 -8.79 4.57 6.45
N LYS A 44 -10.09 4.81 6.54
CA LYS A 44 -10.97 4.07 7.47
C LYS A 44 -11.10 2.59 7.12
N SER A 45 -11.20 2.27 5.83
CA SER A 45 -11.28 0.88 5.35
C SER A 45 -9.99 0.10 5.64
N ILE A 46 -8.83 0.74 5.51
CA ILE A 46 -7.53 0.13 5.81
C ILE A 46 -7.39 -0.10 7.31
N GLN A 47 -7.76 0.87 8.16
CA GLN A 47 -7.79 0.67 9.61
C GLN A 47 -8.65 -0.56 10.00
N ALA A 48 -9.83 -0.71 9.40
CA ALA A 48 -10.68 -1.88 9.63
C ALA A 48 -10.04 -3.18 9.09
N ALA A 49 -9.36 -3.13 7.94
CA ALA A 49 -8.66 -4.28 7.37
C ALA A 49 -7.46 -4.72 8.22
N ILE A 50 -6.71 -3.78 8.80
CA ILE A 50 -5.62 -4.06 9.75
C ILE A 50 -6.16 -4.80 10.98
N VAL A 51 -7.29 -4.36 11.54
CA VAL A 51 -7.92 -5.06 12.68
C VAL A 51 -8.26 -6.49 12.31
N SER A 52 -8.95 -6.69 11.18
CA SER A 52 -9.33 -8.04 10.71
C SER A 52 -8.12 -8.92 10.41
N TYR A 53 -7.05 -8.35 9.84
CA TYR A 53 -5.78 -9.05 9.63
C TYR A 53 -5.15 -9.45 10.97
N ASN A 54 -5.03 -8.54 11.92
CA ASN A 54 -4.41 -8.78 13.22
C ASN A 54 -5.16 -9.85 14.04
N GLU A 55 -6.49 -9.88 13.96
CA GLU A 55 -7.32 -10.95 14.54
C GLU A 55 -7.02 -12.30 13.88
N ALA A 56 -6.96 -12.34 12.54
CA ALA A 56 -6.66 -13.56 11.81
C ALA A 56 -5.22 -14.05 12.01
N ALA A 57 -4.26 -13.14 12.13
CA ALA A 57 -2.84 -13.42 12.39
C ALA A 57 -2.63 -14.00 13.79
N ALA A 58 -3.38 -13.50 14.79
CA ALA A 58 -3.33 -14.00 16.15
C ALA A 58 -3.92 -15.41 16.31
N ALA A 59 -4.83 -15.81 15.41
CA ALA A 59 -5.44 -17.14 15.41
C ALA A 59 -4.56 -18.23 14.78
N LEU A 60 -3.42 -17.88 14.17
CA LEU A 60 -2.47 -18.84 13.60
C LEU A 60 -1.57 -19.46 14.68
N THR A 61 -0.98 -20.63 14.37
CA THR A 61 -0.02 -21.32 15.22
C THR A 61 1.22 -21.69 14.40
N PRO A 62 2.36 -21.01 14.59
CA PRO A 62 2.60 -19.89 15.51
C PRO A 62 1.85 -18.60 15.09
N PRO A 63 1.58 -17.67 16.02
CA PRO A 63 0.97 -16.37 15.68
C PRO A 63 1.85 -15.56 14.72
N CYS A 64 1.24 -14.98 13.68
CA CYS A 64 1.94 -14.08 12.76
C CYS A 64 2.12 -12.66 13.34
N ARG A 65 3.05 -11.89 12.76
CA ARG A 65 3.32 -10.49 13.14
C ARG A 65 2.05 -9.64 12.96
N LYS A 66 1.77 -8.80 13.97
CA LYS A 66 0.70 -7.78 13.91
C LYS A 66 1.24 -6.51 13.26
N ILE A 67 0.36 -5.80 12.57
CA ILE A 67 0.65 -4.54 11.88
C ILE A 67 -0.04 -3.40 12.61
N SER A 68 0.66 -2.28 12.78
CA SER A 68 0.08 -1.05 13.33
C SER A 68 -0.30 -0.07 12.21
N TRP A 69 -1.24 0.84 12.50
CA TRP A 69 -1.60 1.89 11.53
C TRP A 69 -0.44 2.86 11.27
N ASP A 70 0.38 3.15 12.29
CA ASP A 70 1.50 4.08 12.16
C ASP A 70 2.56 3.53 11.19
N GLU A 71 2.85 2.23 11.29
CA GLU A 71 3.70 1.49 10.35
C GLU A 71 3.15 1.56 8.92
N VAL A 72 1.82 1.46 8.75
CA VAL A 72 1.15 1.58 7.44
C VAL A 72 1.22 2.98 6.84
N VAL A 73 1.19 4.03 7.67
CA VAL A 73 1.26 5.42 7.20
C VAL A 73 2.67 5.80 6.76
N GLU A 74 3.69 5.23 7.39
CA GLU A 74 5.09 5.45 7.00
C GLU A 74 5.43 4.79 5.66
N TYR A 75 4.67 3.77 5.24
CA TYR A 75 4.88 3.12 3.97
C TYR A 75 4.47 4.00 2.80
N SER A 76 5.48 4.50 2.08
CA SER A 76 5.34 5.26 0.86
C SER A 76 5.32 4.37 -0.39
N TYR A 77 5.77 3.11 -0.25
CA TYR A 77 5.87 2.15 -1.35
C TYR A 77 5.42 0.73 -0.96
N LEU A 78 4.90 -0.02 -1.94
CA LEU A 78 4.56 -1.45 -1.80
C LEU A 78 5.75 -2.27 -1.31
N SER A 79 6.96 -1.90 -1.72
CA SER A 79 8.20 -2.58 -1.32
C SER A 79 8.65 -2.27 0.11
N GLU A 80 7.80 -1.63 0.92
CA GLU A 80 8.08 -1.40 2.34
C GLU A 80 7.11 -2.23 3.20
N PHE A 81 6.08 -2.82 2.60
CA PHE A 81 5.16 -3.74 3.25
C PHE A 81 5.77 -5.14 3.34
N ASP A 82 6.43 -5.44 4.47
CA ASP A 82 6.94 -6.77 4.80
C ASP A 82 5.85 -7.87 4.79
N ILE A 83 4.57 -7.48 4.90
CA ILE A 83 3.39 -8.37 4.78
C ILE A 83 3.32 -9.05 3.42
N LEU A 84 3.81 -8.39 2.36
CA LEU A 84 3.81 -8.96 1.01
C LEU A 84 4.72 -10.19 0.91
N HIS A 85 5.67 -10.36 1.83
CA HIS A 85 6.54 -11.54 1.90
C HIS A 85 5.79 -12.83 2.25
N ASP A 86 4.64 -12.72 2.94
CA ASP A 86 3.78 -13.87 3.27
C ASP A 86 2.85 -14.27 2.10
N THR A 87 2.90 -13.57 0.96
CA THR A 87 2.17 -13.95 -0.25
C THR A 87 2.97 -14.88 -1.16
N CYS A 88 2.25 -15.62 -2.02
CA CYS A 88 2.78 -16.74 -2.81
C CYS A 88 3.86 -16.36 -3.86
N GLU A 89 4.13 -15.06 -4.08
CA GLU A 89 5.24 -14.58 -4.90
C GLU A 89 5.90 -13.37 -4.22
N ASP A 90 7.14 -13.53 -3.76
CA ASP A 90 7.92 -12.42 -3.25
C ASP A 90 8.25 -11.43 -4.37
N VAL A 91 7.52 -10.32 -4.39
CA VAL A 91 7.66 -9.27 -5.39
C VAL A 91 8.85 -8.35 -5.12
N HIS A 92 9.46 -8.38 -3.92
CA HIS A 92 10.61 -7.54 -3.58
C HIS A 92 11.88 -7.93 -4.32
N GLU A 93 12.08 -9.23 -4.57
CA GLU A 93 13.24 -9.73 -5.30
C GLU A 93 13.25 -9.27 -6.77
N ARG A 94 12.10 -8.81 -7.27
CA ARG A 94 12.00 -8.29 -8.64
C ARG A 94 12.79 -6.99 -8.75
N GLN A 95 13.62 -6.90 -9.79
CA GLN A 95 14.47 -5.73 -10.04
C GLN A 95 13.68 -4.40 -10.10
N TRP A 96 12.42 -4.40 -10.54
CA TRP A 96 11.57 -3.21 -10.58
C TRP A 96 11.02 -2.78 -9.20
N ALA A 97 11.06 -3.67 -8.20
CA ALA A 97 10.61 -3.39 -6.85
C ALA A 97 11.70 -2.77 -5.95
N MET A 98 12.98 -2.89 -6.34
CA MET A 98 14.12 -2.36 -5.59
C MET A 98 14.11 -0.81 -5.53
N PRO A 99 14.26 -0.20 -4.33
CA PRO A 99 14.23 1.26 -4.17
C PRO A 99 15.23 2.01 -5.05
N GLN A 100 16.44 1.48 -5.18
CA GLN A 100 17.52 2.07 -5.99
C GLN A 100 17.13 2.14 -7.47
N ASN A 101 16.56 1.05 -8.00
CA ASN A 101 16.14 0.97 -9.40
C ASN A 101 14.95 1.90 -9.68
N ARG A 102 14.07 2.10 -8.70
CA ARG A 102 12.97 3.08 -8.77
C ARG A 102 13.44 4.51 -8.75
N MET A 103 14.45 4.85 -7.94
CA MET A 103 15.05 6.19 -7.97
C MET A 103 15.65 6.49 -9.35
N LEU A 104 16.41 5.53 -9.91
CA LEU A 104 16.95 5.61 -11.26
C LEU A 104 15.85 5.79 -12.32
N MET A 105 14.78 5.00 -12.24
CA MET A 105 13.62 5.09 -13.12
C MET A 105 12.95 6.48 -13.02
N THR A 106 12.66 6.94 -11.80
CA THR A 106 12.06 8.26 -11.55
C THR A 106 12.94 9.40 -12.06
N HIS A 107 14.26 9.30 -11.89
CA HIS A 107 15.20 10.26 -12.46
C HIS A 107 15.20 10.23 -13.99
N PHE A 108 15.26 9.05 -14.60
CA PHE A 108 15.27 8.88 -16.05
C PHE A 108 14.02 9.47 -16.72
N PHE A 109 12.83 9.12 -16.22
CA PHE A 109 11.55 9.62 -16.75
C PHE A 109 11.26 11.09 -16.44
N LYS A 110 12.07 11.74 -15.60
CA LYS A 110 11.97 13.19 -15.36
C LYS A 110 12.67 14.02 -16.42
N TYR A 111 13.61 13.42 -17.17
CA TYR A 111 14.44 14.10 -18.18
C TYR A 111 14.13 13.70 -19.62
N ILE A 112 13.11 12.86 -19.83
CA ILE A 112 12.53 12.53 -21.15
C ILE A 112 11.17 13.20 -21.23
#